data_AF-W1YP92-F1
#
_entry.id   AF-W1YP92-F1
#
_cell.length_a   1.000
_cell.length_b   1.000
_cell.length_c   1.000
_cell.angle_alpha   90.00
_cell.angle_beta   90.00
_cell.angle_gamma   90.00
#
_symmetry.space_group_name_H-M   'P 1'
#
loop_
_entity.id
_entity.type
_entity.pdbx_description
1 polymer ?
#
loop_
_entity_poly.entity_id
_entity_poly.type
_entity_poly.pdbx_seq_one_letter_code
_entity_poly.pdbx_strand_id
1 'polypeptide(L)' 'PENEPGSSIMPGKVNPTQCEALTMVCAQVFGHNTTMTLCAGSGAFQLNVYMPIMIYDFVESCRLLADAMNSF' A
#
# COMPACT_ATOMS: atom_id res chain seq x y z
N PRO A 1 18.76 -5.71 8.27
CA PRO A 1 19.04 -6.00 9.68
C PRO A 1 18.24 -7.23 10.16
N GLU A 2 18.74 -7.93 11.18
CA GLU A 2 18.04 -9.05 11.81
C GLU A 2 17.14 -8.53 12.93
N ASN A 3 15.90 -8.20 12.59
CA ASN A 3 14.98 -7.51 13.50
C ASN A 3 14.17 -8.48 14.37
N GLU A 4 13.83 -9.65 13.85
CA GLU A 4 13.08 -10.66 14.59
C GLU A 4 13.43 -12.10 14.14
N PRO A 5 13.21 -13.11 15.01
CA PRO A 5 13.36 -14.51 14.65
C PRO A 5 12.37 -14.90 13.54
N GLY A 6 12.87 -15.42 12.43
CA GLY A 6 12.05 -15.77 11.26
C GLY A 6 11.34 -17.13 11.36
N SER A 7 11.63 -17.95 12.37
CA SER A 7 10.99 -19.25 12.57
C SER A 7 11.12 -19.73 14.02
N SER A 8 10.04 -20.29 14.56
CA SER A 8 10.03 -20.92 15.88
C SER A 8 10.77 -22.26 15.95
N ILE A 9 10.99 -22.92 14.80
CA ILE A 9 11.63 -24.24 14.73
C ILE A 9 13.08 -24.22 14.22
N MET A 10 13.47 -23.17 13.49
CA MET A 10 14.83 -23.04 12.93
C MET A 10 15.59 -21.91 13.63
N PRO A 11 16.47 -22.22 14.61
CA PRO A 11 17.30 -21.23 15.28
C PRO A 11 18.21 -20.50 14.30
N GLY A 12 18.32 -19.18 14.44
CA GLY A 12 19.17 -18.34 13.60
C GLY A 12 18.60 -18.02 12.21
N LYS A 13 17.42 -18.55 11.84
CA LYS A 13 16.74 -18.11 10.62
C LYS A 13 16.15 -16.70 10.83
N VAL A 14 16.46 -15.78 9.94
CA VAL A 14 15.91 -14.42 9.89
C VAL A 14 15.32 -14.17 8.52
N ASN A 15 14.09 -13.64 8.47
CA ASN A 15 13.42 -13.32 7.21
C ASN A 15 13.58 -11.81 6.90
N PRO A 16 13.52 -11.42 5.61
CA PRO A 16 13.56 -10.02 5.20
C PRO A 16 12.17 -9.36 5.34
N THR A 17 11.63 -9.34 6.55
CA THR A 17 10.23 -8.94 6.83
C THR A 17 9.90 -7.50 6.45
N GLN A 18 10.86 -6.58 6.50
CA GLN A 18 10.68 -5.22 6.01
C GLN A 18 10.49 -5.18 4.48
N CYS A 19 11.21 -6.02 3.73
CA CYS A 19 10.98 -6.20 2.29
C CYS A 19 9.60 -6.81 2.03
N GLU A 20 9.19 -7.80 2.84
CA GLU A 20 7.88 -8.44 2.73
C GLU A 20 6.75 -7.42 2.97
N ALA A 21 6.86 -6.58 4.01
CA ALA A 21 5.92 -5.50 4.29
C ALA A 21 5.85 -4.47 3.15
N LEU A 22 7.00 -4.02 2.63
CA LEU A 22 7.06 -3.05 1.53
C LEU A 22 6.40 -3.59 0.25
N THR A 23 6.62 -4.87 -0.08
CA THR A 23 5.99 -5.48 -1.27
C THR A 23 4.47 -5.59 -1.15
N MET A 24 3.94 -5.89 0.05
CA MET A 24 2.50 -5.85 0.32
C MET A 24 1.92 -4.43 0.16
N VAL A 25 2.62 -3.41 0.68
CA VAL A 25 2.21 -2.01 0.53
C VAL A 25 2.19 -1.59 -0.95
N CYS A 26 3.22 -1.94 -1.73
CA CYS A 26 3.25 -1.67 -3.16
C CYS A 26 2.05 -2.31 -3.89
N ALA A 27 1.71 -3.56 -3.58
CA ALA A 27 0.54 -4.22 -4.15
C ALA A 27 -0.77 -3.48 -3.83
N GLN A 28 -0.92 -3.00 -2.60
CA GLN A 28 -2.09 -2.21 -2.18
C GLN A 28 -2.20 -0.89 -2.98
N VAL A 29 -1.09 -0.18 -3.17
CA VAL A 29 -1.03 1.07 -3.95
C VAL A 29 -1.42 0.85 -5.41
N PHE A 30 -1.02 -0.27 -6.03
CA PHE A 30 -1.50 -0.62 -7.37
C PHE A 30 -3.01 -0.83 -7.42
N GLY A 31 -3.58 -1.43 -6.39
CA GLY A 31 -5.03 -1.56 -6.22
C GLY A 31 -5.73 -0.20 -6.15
N HIS A 32 -5.25 0.69 -5.27
CA HIS A 32 -5.75 2.06 -5.15
C HIS A 32 -5.69 2.83 -6.48
N ASN A 33 -4.58 2.74 -7.21
CA ASN A 33 -4.46 3.38 -8.52
C ASN A 33 -5.50 2.86 -9.53
N THR A 34 -5.81 1.56 -9.49
CA THR A 34 -6.84 0.96 -10.36
C THR A 34 -8.22 1.51 -10.02
N THR A 35 -8.57 1.59 -8.73
CA THR A 35 -9.83 2.19 -8.26
C THR A 35 -9.94 3.65 -8.67
N MET A 36 -8.89 4.44 -8.43
CA MET A 36 -8.85 5.85 -8.82
C MET A 36 -9.02 6.04 -10.33
N THR A 37 -8.39 5.18 -11.15
CA THR A 37 -8.51 5.23 -12.61
C THR A 37 -9.95 5.00 -13.06
N LEU A 38 -10.62 4.00 -12.48
CA LEU A 38 -12.03 3.72 -12.77
C LEU A 38 -12.94 4.89 -12.35
N CYS A 39 -12.74 5.43 -11.15
CA CYS A 39 -13.51 6.57 -10.64
C CYS A 39 -13.30 7.85 -11.45
N ALA A 40 -12.07 8.12 -11.89
CA ALA A 40 -11.76 9.26 -12.74
C ALA A 40 -12.48 9.18 -14.09
N GLY A 41 -12.56 7.98 -14.68
CA GLY A 41 -13.27 7.72 -15.94
C GLY A 41 -14.80 7.68 -15.84
N SER A 42 -15.35 7.60 -14.63
CA SER A 42 -16.80 7.42 -14.40
C SER A 42 -17.56 8.72 -14.11
N GLY A 43 -16.95 9.88 -14.30
CA GLY A 43 -17.61 11.18 -14.13
C GLY A 43 -18.79 11.36 -15.10
N ALA A 44 -19.89 11.95 -14.62
CA ALA A 44 -21.10 12.15 -15.42
C ALA A 44 -21.48 13.64 -15.49
N PHE A 45 -21.66 14.13 -16.72
CA PHE A 45 -22.06 15.51 -17.01
C PHE A 45 -21.14 16.56 -16.36
N GLN A 46 -21.66 17.39 -15.44
CA GLN A 46 -20.94 18.53 -14.87
C GLN A 46 -20.09 18.18 -13.65
N LEU A 47 -20.23 16.99 -13.05
CA LEU A 47 -19.57 16.68 -11.78
C LEU A 47 -19.18 15.20 -11.67
N ASN A 48 -17.97 14.95 -11.19
CA ASN A 48 -17.55 13.62 -10.78
C ASN A 48 -17.95 13.37 -9.32
N VAL A 49 -18.90 12.47 -9.07
CA VAL A 49 -19.38 12.14 -7.71
C VAL A 49 -18.50 11.13 -6.97
N TYR A 50 -17.50 10.54 -7.65
CA TYR A 50 -16.53 9.60 -7.07
C TYR A 50 -15.33 10.29 -6.42
N MET A 51 -15.31 11.62 -6.32
CA MET A 51 -14.22 12.37 -5.66
C MET A 51 -13.91 11.89 -4.23
N PRO A 52 -14.88 11.50 -3.38
CA PRO A 52 -14.58 11.04 -2.01
C PRO A 52 -13.73 9.77 -1.95
N ILE A 53 -13.94 8.80 -2.84
CA ILE A 53 -13.14 7.57 -2.86
C ILE A 53 -11.75 7.82 -3.46
N MET A 54 -11.66 8.67 -4.50
CA MET A 54 -10.37 9.02 -5.11
C MET A 54 -9.43 9.71 -4.11
N ILE A 55 -9.94 10.63 -3.29
CA ILE A 55 -9.10 11.30 -2.29
C ILE A 55 -8.70 10.36 -1.15
N TYR A 56 -9.60 9.46 -0.74
CA TYR A 56 -9.30 8.44 0.26
C TYR A 56 -8.15 7.52 -0.19
N ASP A 57 -8.27 6.93 -1.38
CA ASP A 57 -7.28 6.03 -1.95
C ASP A 57 -5.92 6.73 -2.13
N PHE A 58 -5.93 7.99 -2.55
CA PHE A 58 -4.70 8.78 -2.69
C PHE A 58 -4.01 9.02 -1.34
N VAL A 59 -4.74 9.54 -0.34
CA VAL A 59 -4.17 9.85 0.98
C VAL A 59 -3.69 8.59 1.68
N GLU A 60 -4.44 7.50 1.60
CA GLU A 60 -4.04 6.22 2.20
C GLU A 60 -2.80 5.65 1.51
N SER A 61 -2.71 5.75 0.18
CA SER A 61 -1.49 5.37 -0.55
C SER A 61 -0.27 6.16 -0.08
N CYS A 62 -0.41 7.49 0.07
CA CYS A 62 0.68 8.33 0.58
C CYS A 62 1.11 7.92 1.99
N ARG A 63 0.15 7.65 2.88
CA ARG A 63 0.44 7.22 4.26
C ARG A 63 1.15 5.87 4.29
N LEU A 64 0.61 4.86 3.62
CA LEU A 64 1.20 3.53 3.58
C LEU A 64 2.61 3.55 3.00
N LEU A 65 2.83 4.29 1.91
CA LEU A 65 4.17 4.44 1.33
C LEU A 65 5.12 5.15 2.28
N ALA A 66 4.70 6.26 2.90
CA ALA A 66 5.55 6.99 3.83
C ALA A 66 5.96 6.11 5.02
N ASP A 67 5.01 5.41 5.63
CA ASP A 67 5.27 4.52 6.76
C ASP A 67 6.18 3.35 6.36
N ALA A 68 5.94 2.73 5.20
CA ALA A 68 6.78 1.63 4.70
C ALA A 68 8.20 2.08 4.34
N MET A 69 8.37 3.24 3.69
CA MET A 69 9.69 3.79 3.35
C MET A 69 10.49 4.18 4.60
N ASN A 70 9.83 4.65 5.65
CA ASN A 70 10.48 4.95 6.92
C ASN A 70 10.86 3.69 7.72
N SER A 71 10.11 2.60 7.55
CA SER A 71 10.33 1.33 8.25
C SER A 71 11.38 0.43 7.59
N PHE A 72 11.57 0.56 6.28
CA PHE A 72 12.49 -0.25 5.46
C PHE A 72 13.97 0.10 5.68
#